data_AF-A0A7X3UI68-F1
#
_entry.id   AF-A0A7X3UI68-F1
#
_cell.length_a   1.000
_cell.length_b   1.000
_cell.length_c   1.000
_cell.angle_alpha   90.00
_cell.angle_beta   90.00
_cell.angle_gamma   90.00
#
_symmetry.space_group_name_H-M   'P 1'
#
loop_
_entity.id
_entity.type
_entity.pdbx_description
1 polymer ?
#
loop_
_entity_poly.entity_id
_entity_poly.type
_entity_poly.pdbx_seq_one_letter_code
_entity_poly.pdbx_strand_id
1 'polypeptide(L)'
;MATFYKGAGIGTHWHTHDSCRVGFTARSPSTHPETEIFIDHIVANIPNSPYISLTRSYAVAWHYAVFNSKQEPGPGKPAYIYEIEIDDSLPHGLNLLDPVKEVVHILPQPLRGIVNLDYMAELLNNPTLQLSNPNSRFSPDVERQLIALVFAERDAEVLVHGYIPPFCVKHRFEVEFSISDLPSS
;
A
#
# COMPACT_ATOMS: atom_id res chain seq x y z
N MET A 1 -3.12 -18.24 -6.64
CA MET A 1 -4.16 -17.40 -6.00
C MET A 1 -3.57 -16.70 -4.81
N ALA A 2 -3.56 -15.37 -4.82
CA ALA A 2 -3.13 -14.55 -3.69
C ALA A 2 -4.33 -13.79 -3.11
N THR A 3 -4.40 -13.75 -1.78
CA THR A 3 -5.44 -13.03 -1.04
C THR A 3 -4.90 -11.69 -0.57
N PHE A 4 -5.71 -10.65 -0.75
CA PHE A 4 -5.44 -9.27 -0.37
C PHE A 4 -6.64 -8.70 0.37
N TYR A 5 -6.40 -7.63 1.11
CA TYR A 5 -7.39 -6.96 1.91
C TYR A 5 -7.40 -5.47 1.62
N LYS A 6 -8.58 -4.86 1.79
CA LYS A 6 -8.75 -3.41 1.72
C LYS A 6 -9.70 -2.91 2.79
N GLY A 7 -9.19 -2.05 3.66
CA GLY A 7 -9.99 -1.31 4.63
C GLY A 7 -10.78 -0.18 3.99
N ALA A 8 -12.04 -0.05 4.38
CA ALA A 8 -12.96 0.98 3.92
C ALA A 8 -13.64 1.63 5.13
N GLY A 9 -12.98 2.67 5.65
CA GLY A 9 -13.51 3.44 6.78
C GLY A 9 -14.75 4.24 6.41
N ILE A 10 -15.59 4.54 7.41
CA ILE A 10 -16.85 5.27 7.24
C ILE A 10 -16.63 6.59 6.51
N GLY A 11 -17.42 6.82 5.45
CA GLY A 11 -17.38 8.06 4.67
C GLY A 11 -16.17 8.18 3.75
N THR A 12 -15.39 7.12 3.58
CA THR A 12 -14.43 6.96 2.48
C THR A 12 -15.15 6.53 1.20
N HIS A 13 -14.48 6.66 0.06
CA HIS A 13 -15.04 6.26 -1.23
C HIS A 13 -15.47 4.78 -1.27
N TRP A 14 -14.66 3.89 -0.66
CA TRP A 14 -14.90 2.45 -0.62
C TRP A 14 -15.98 2.03 0.38
N HIS A 15 -16.35 2.93 1.28
CA HIS A 15 -17.47 2.74 2.19
C HIS A 15 -18.80 3.10 1.54
N THR A 16 -18.83 4.17 0.74
CA THR A 16 -20.05 4.62 0.06
C THR A 16 -20.35 3.85 -1.23
N HIS A 17 -19.34 3.23 -1.84
CA HIS A 17 -19.48 2.44 -3.06
C HIS A 17 -19.14 0.98 -2.77
N ASP A 18 -20.16 0.12 -2.85
CA ASP A 18 -20.00 -1.31 -2.57
C ASP A 18 -19.18 -2.00 -3.67
N SER A 19 -17.89 -2.24 -3.38
CA SER A 19 -16.97 -2.86 -4.32
C SER A 19 -17.30 -4.32 -4.64
N CYS A 20 -18.16 -4.99 -3.87
CA CYS A 20 -18.69 -6.30 -4.25
C CYS A 20 -19.59 -6.21 -5.50
N ARG A 21 -20.11 -5.02 -5.81
CA ARG A 21 -21.00 -4.78 -6.95
C ARG A 21 -20.27 -4.15 -8.13
N VAL A 22 -19.36 -3.21 -7.85
CA VAL A 22 -18.74 -2.37 -8.88
C VAL A 22 -17.23 -2.57 -9.03
N GLY A 23 -16.61 -3.40 -8.19
CA GLY A 23 -15.17 -3.60 -8.18
C GLY A 23 -14.40 -2.43 -7.55
N PHE A 24 -13.11 -2.35 -7.87
CA PHE A 24 -12.26 -1.23 -7.50
C PHE A 24 -11.63 -0.60 -8.73
N THR A 25 -11.71 0.72 -8.78
CA THR A 25 -11.03 1.56 -9.77
C THR A 25 -10.22 2.59 -9.01
N ALA A 26 -9.00 2.89 -9.43
CA ALA A 26 -8.25 3.99 -8.81
C ALA A 26 -9.05 5.31 -8.89
N ARG A 27 -8.77 6.26 -8.00
CA ARG A 27 -9.47 7.55 -8.00
C ARG A 27 -9.14 8.39 -9.23
N SER A 28 -7.93 8.23 -9.78
CA SER A 28 -7.48 8.88 -11.01
C SER A 28 -6.93 7.84 -12.00
N PRO A 29 -7.79 6.97 -12.56
CA PRO A 29 -7.33 5.81 -13.34
C PRO A 29 -6.70 6.19 -14.69
N SER A 30 -6.95 7.40 -15.18
CA SER A 30 -6.36 7.92 -16.42
C SER A 30 -5.05 8.68 -16.19
N THR A 31 -4.63 8.89 -14.94
CA THR A 31 -3.33 9.50 -14.63
C THR A 31 -2.22 8.57 -15.07
N HIS A 32 -1.21 9.12 -15.74
CA HIS A 32 -0.07 8.32 -16.19
C HIS A 32 0.71 7.81 -14.96
N PRO A 33 1.04 6.51 -14.89
CA PRO A 33 1.85 5.97 -13.81
C PRO A 33 3.29 6.51 -13.94
N GLU A 34 3.71 7.30 -12.96
CA GLU A 34 5.09 7.80 -12.82
C GLU A 34 5.65 7.41 -11.45
N THR A 35 6.98 7.28 -11.37
CA THR A 35 7.69 6.91 -10.13
C THR A 35 7.40 7.89 -9.00
N GLU A 36 7.33 9.19 -9.30
CA GLU A 36 7.03 10.21 -8.31
C GLU A 36 5.61 10.05 -7.76
N ILE A 37 4.62 9.85 -8.65
CA ILE A 37 3.23 9.58 -8.26
C ILE A 37 3.12 8.29 -7.44
N PHE A 38 3.94 7.27 -7.74
CA PHE A 38 4.02 6.02 -6.99
C PHE A 38 4.53 6.24 -5.57
N ILE A 39 5.64 6.96 -5.40
CA ILE A 39 6.18 7.31 -4.08
C ILE A 39 5.19 8.18 -3.30
N ASP A 40 4.60 9.19 -3.95
CA ASP A 40 3.63 10.09 -3.35
C ASP A 40 2.38 9.34 -2.87
N HIS A 41 1.95 8.33 -3.62
CA HIS A 41 0.83 7.47 -3.24
C HIS A 41 1.10 6.79 -1.90
N ILE A 42 2.29 6.19 -1.74
CA ILE A 42 2.68 5.46 -0.53
C ILE A 42 2.89 6.43 0.65
N VAL A 43 3.69 7.47 0.44
CA VAL A 43 4.17 8.35 1.52
C VAL A 43 3.10 9.33 1.97
N ALA A 44 2.41 9.96 1.02
CA ALA A 44 1.49 11.07 1.28
C ALA A 44 0.02 10.66 1.16
N ASN A 45 -0.28 9.40 0.82
CA ASN A 45 -1.64 8.90 0.60
C ASN A 45 -2.43 9.82 -0.34
N ILE A 46 -1.77 10.24 -1.44
CA ILE A 46 -2.37 11.24 -2.32
C ILE A 46 -3.65 10.69 -2.96
N PRO A 47 -4.75 11.46 -2.93
CA PRO A 47 -6.01 11.01 -3.48
C PRO A 47 -5.96 10.85 -5.01
N ASN A 48 -5.11 11.61 -5.71
CA ASN A 48 -5.11 11.68 -7.17
C ASN A 48 -4.04 10.78 -7.79
N SER A 49 -4.18 9.48 -7.57
CA SER A 49 -3.22 8.47 -8.04
C SER A 49 -3.92 7.42 -8.89
N PRO A 50 -3.21 6.79 -9.84
CA PRO A 50 -3.74 5.72 -10.67
C PRO A 50 -3.70 4.34 -9.97
N TYR A 51 -3.30 4.31 -8.69
CA TYR A 51 -3.11 3.07 -7.94
C TYR A 51 -4.23 2.83 -6.93
N ILE A 52 -4.50 1.55 -6.67
CA ILE A 52 -5.34 1.08 -5.58
C ILE A 52 -4.44 0.39 -4.56
N SER A 53 -4.29 0.95 -3.36
CA SER A 53 -3.63 0.24 -2.25
C SER A 53 -4.45 -0.96 -1.80
N LEU A 54 -3.81 -2.11 -1.78
CA LEU A 54 -4.22 -3.32 -1.08
C LEU A 54 -3.14 -3.68 -0.04
N THR A 55 -3.49 -4.53 0.92
CA THR A 55 -2.52 -5.10 1.86
C THR A 55 -2.67 -6.61 1.93
N ARG A 56 -1.59 -7.34 2.19
CA ARG A 56 -1.65 -8.77 2.52
C ARG A 56 -2.03 -9.04 3.97
N SER A 57 -2.12 -8.01 4.81
CA SER A 57 -2.42 -8.13 6.23
C SER A 57 -3.86 -7.70 6.55
N TYR A 58 -4.67 -8.64 7.04
CA TYR A 58 -6.01 -8.33 7.52
C TYR A 58 -5.98 -7.27 8.64
N ALA A 59 -5.00 -7.36 9.56
CA ALA A 59 -4.86 -6.41 10.67
C ALA A 59 -4.59 -4.98 10.19
N VAL A 60 -3.79 -4.81 9.13
CA VAL A 60 -3.56 -3.51 8.50
C VAL A 60 -4.84 -2.99 7.83
N ALA A 61 -5.57 -3.83 7.10
CA ALA A 61 -6.85 -3.45 6.51
C ALA A 61 -7.89 -3.05 7.57
N TRP A 62 -7.93 -3.78 8.69
CA TRP A 62 -8.76 -3.43 9.84
C TRP A 62 -8.37 -2.09 10.44
N HIS A 63 -7.07 -1.85 10.65
CA HIS A 63 -6.56 -0.57 11.16
C HIS A 63 -6.99 0.58 10.24
N TYR A 64 -6.91 0.42 8.92
CA TYR A 64 -7.43 1.41 7.98
C TYR A 64 -8.95 1.57 8.03
N ALA A 65 -9.71 0.48 8.16
CA ALA A 65 -11.15 0.53 8.28
C ALA A 65 -11.57 1.31 9.55
N VAL A 66 -10.85 1.16 10.65
CA VAL A 66 -11.17 1.85 11.91
C VAL A 66 -10.63 3.27 11.94
N PHE A 67 -9.32 3.46 11.82
CA PHE A 67 -8.65 4.72 12.11
C PHE A 67 -8.68 5.74 10.96
N ASN A 68 -8.93 5.31 9.71
CA ASN A 68 -9.17 6.24 8.60
C ASN A 68 -10.67 6.53 8.39
N SER A 69 -11.54 6.07 9.29
CA SER A 69 -12.95 6.43 9.27
C SER A 69 -13.15 7.90 9.67
N LYS A 70 -14.13 8.56 9.05
CA LYS A 70 -14.57 9.90 9.48
C LYS A 70 -15.43 9.89 10.74
N GLN A 71 -15.88 8.70 11.16
CA GLN A 71 -16.77 8.45 12.29
C GLN A 71 -16.38 7.10 12.91
N GLU A 72 -16.63 6.92 14.20
CA GLU A 72 -16.39 5.65 14.88
C GLU A 72 -17.31 4.54 14.33
N PRO A 73 -16.77 3.38 13.91
CA PRO A 73 -17.58 2.26 13.43
C PRO A 73 -18.44 1.63 14.51
N GLY A 74 -19.74 1.52 14.27
CA GLY A 74 -20.66 0.92 15.23
C GLY A 74 -21.81 0.14 14.59
N PRO A 75 -22.69 -0.48 15.40
CA PRO A 75 -23.67 -1.47 14.93
C PRO A 75 -24.66 -0.97 13.86
N GLY A 76 -24.96 0.34 13.85
CA GLY A 76 -25.85 0.93 12.85
C GLY A 76 -25.15 1.43 11.59
N LYS A 77 -23.81 1.48 11.60
CA LYS A 77 -22.98 2.05 10.53
C LYS A 77 -21.58 1.46 10.64
N PRO A 78 -21.36 0.21 10.23
CA PRO A 78 -20.04 -0.39 10.29
C PRO A 78 -19.10 0.22 9.25
N ALA A 79 -17.80 0.11 9.48
CA ALA A 79 -16.79 0.18 8.42
C ALA A 79 -16.69 -1.19 7.73
N TYR A 80 -15.92 -1.29 6.64
CA TYR A 80 -15.78 -2.56 5.91
C TYR A 80 -14.33 -2.97 5.71
N ILE A 81 -14.10 -4.28 5.66
CA ILE A 81 -12.90 -4.88 5.07
C ILE A 81 -13.35 -5.74 3.90
N TYR A 82 -12.75 -5.50 2.74
CA TYR A 82 -12.94 -6.35 1.57
C TYR A 82 -11.81 -7.36 1.48
N GLU A 83 -12.16 -8.62 1.29
CA GLU A 83 -11.22 -9.69 0.92
C GLU A 83 -11.27 -9.89 -0.59
N ILE A 84 -10.09 -9.84 -1.20
CA ILE A 84 -9.90 -9.77 -2.63
C ILE A 84 -8.95 -10.90 -3.02
N GLU A 85 -9.43 -11.84 -3.83
CA GLU A 85 -8.61 -12.89 -4.39
C GLU A 85 -8.30 -12.59 -5.85
N ILE A 86 -7.01 -12.64 -6.17
CA ILE A 86 -6.52 -12.42 -7.54
C ILE A 86 -5.75 -13.67 -7.94
N ASP A 87 -6.16 -14.25 -9.07
CA ASP A 87 -5.51 -15.40 -9.68
C ASP A 87 -4.14 -15.03 -10.24
N ASP A 88 -3.29 -16.04 -10.43
CA ASP A 88 -1.95 -15.85 -11.02
C ASP A 88 -2.08 -15.39 -12.49
N SER A 89 -3.16 -15.81 -13.17
CA SER A 89 -3.60 -15.21 -14.43
C SER A 89 -4.38 -13.92 -14.15
N LEU A 90 -3.65 -12.81 -14.09
CA LEU A 90 -4.24 -11.49 -13.81
C LEU A 90 -5.34 -11.16 -14.84
N PRO A 91 -6.46 -10.56 -14.41
CA PRO A 91 -7.43 -9.95 -15.32
C PRO A 91 -6.76 -9.00 -16.31
N HIS A 92 -7.31 -8.90 -17.53
CA HIS A 92 -6.73 -8.06 -18.57
C HIS A 92 -6.61 -6.60 -18.11
N GLY A 93 -5.41 -6.02 -18.24
CA GLY A 93 -5.12 -4.65 -17.85
C GLY A 93 -4.86 -4.44 -16.35
N LEU A 94 -4.88 -5.50 -15.54
CA LEU A 94 -4.53 -5.45 -14.12
C LEU A 94 -3.03 -5.72 -13.94
N ASN A 95 -2.33 -4.83 -13.23
CA ASN A 95 -0.94 -5.05 -12.81
C ASN A 95 -0.84 -4.99 -11.29
N LEU A 96 -0.17 -5.98 -10.69
CA LEU A 96 0.19 -5.99 -9.27
C LEU A 96 1.63 -5.54 -9.13
N LEU A 97 1.84 -4.44 -8.41
CA LEU A 97 3.13 -3.83 -8.17
C LEU A 97 3.53 -4.07 -6.72
N ASP A 98 4.76 -4.54 -6.53
CA ASP A 98 5.39 -4.74 -5.23
C ASP A 98 6.16 -3.46 -4.88
N PRO A 99 5.64 -2.62 -3.96
CA PRO A 99 6.22 -1.29 -3.76
C PRO A 99 7.65 -1.34 -3.23
N VAL A 100 8.01 -2.41 -2.52
CA VAL A 100 9.39 -2.61 -2.06
C VAL A 100 10.31 -2.80 -3.27
N LYS A 101 9.93 -3.68 -4.21
CA LYS A 101 10.73 -3.90 -5.42
C LYS A 101 10.83 -2.67 -6.31
N GLU A 102 9.72 -1.97 -6.51
CA GLU A 102 9.68 -0.76 -7.33
C GLU A 102 10.58 0.34 -6.75
N VAL A 103 10.50 0.59 -5.43
CA VAL A 103 11.31 1.63 -4.78
C VAL A 103 12.78 1.22 -4.65
N VAL A 104 13.10 -0.06 -4.39
CA VAL A 104 14.49 -0.53 -4.38
C VAL A 104 15.16 -0.32 -5.74
N HIS A 105 14.42 -0.45 -6.85
CA HIS A 105 14.98 -0.31 -8.19
C HIS A 105 15.39 1.13 -8.54
N ILE A 106 14.89 2.13 -7.82
CA ILE A 106 15.20 3.54 -8.05
C ILE A 106 16.17 4.11 -6.99
N LEU A 107 16.43 3.38 -5.91
CA LEU A 107 17.41 3.80 -4.91
C LEU A 107 18.81 3.91 -5.53
N PRO A 108 19.59 4.96 -5.17
CA PRO A 108 20.98 5.04 -5.54
C PRO A 108 21.79 3.94 -4.84
N GLN A 109 22.87 3.49 -5.49
CA GLN A 109 23.89 2.70 -4.79
C GLN A 109 24.54 3.60 -3.71
N PRO A 110 24.81 3.09 -2.49
CA PRO A 110 24.71 1.70 -2.05
C PRO A 110 23.40 1.27 -1.39
N LEU A 111 22.45 2.18 -1.24
CA LEU A 111 21.25 1.94 -0.44
C LEU A 111 20.47 0.74 -0.96
N ARG A 112 20.44 0.56 -2.29
CA ARG A 112 19.87 -0.62 -2.95
C ARG A 112 20.38 -1.94 -2.35
N GLY A 113 21.67 -2.04 -2.09
CA GLY A 113 22.25 -3.26 -1.54
C GLY A 113 22.04 -3.44 -0.05
N ILE A 114 21.65 -2.40 0.71
CA ILE A 114 21.27 -2.55 2.13
C ILE A 114 19.89 -3.21 2.24
N VAL A 115 18.97 -2.89 1.33
CA VAL A 115 17.58 -3.37 1.39
C VAL A 115 17.35 -4.69 0.66
N ASN A 116 18.32 -5.14 -0.15
CA ASN A 116 18.17 -6.37 -0.94
C ASN A 116 19.35 -7.33 -0.70
N LEU A 117 19.02 -8.52 -0.19
CA LEU A 117 19.96 -9.58 0.16
C LEU A 117 20.81 -10.07 -1.02
N ASP A 118 20.25 -10.10 -2.24
CA ASP A 118 20.99 -10.50 -3.44
C ASP A 118 22.09 -9.48 -3.78
N TYR A 119 21.82 -8.19 -3.54
CA TYR A 119 22.79 -7.12 -3.70
C TYR A 119 23.73 -6.96 -2.50
N MET A 120 23.35 -7.40 -1.29
CA MET A 120 24.27 -7.47 -0.15
C MET A 120 25.46 -8.37 -0.46
N ALA A 121 25.26 -9.49 -1.16
CA ALA A 121 26.36 -10.36 -1.57
C ALA A 121 27.35 -9.63 -2.50
N GLU A 122 26.86 -8.79 -3.40
CA GLU A 122 27.68 -7.97 -4.30
C GLU A 122 28.43 -6.88 -3.53
N LEU A 123 27.79 -6.23 -2.56
CA LEU A 123 28.40 -5.24 -1.66
C LEU A 123 29.51 -5.83 -0.79
N LEU A 124 29.30 -7.02 -0.23
CA LEU A 124 30.29 -7.72 0.58
C LEU A 124 31.54 -8.09 -0.24
N ASN A 125 31.37 -8.33 -1.54
CA ASN A 125 32.45 -8.66 -2.46
C ASN A 125 33.16 -7.42 -3.05
N ASN A 126 32.56 -6.22 -2.95
CA ASN A 126 33.14 -4.95 -3.41
C ASN A 126 33.01 -3.84 -2.35
N PRO A 127 33.81 -3.88 -1.26
CA PRO A 127 33.62 -3.04 -0.08
C PRO A 127 33.97 -1.54 -0.26
N THR A 128 34.23 -1.06 -1.47
CA THR A 128 34.53 0.37 -1.73
C THR A 128 33.25 1.21 -1.80
N LEU A 129 32.58 1.35 -0.67
CA LEU A 129 31.57 2.38 -0.48
C LEU A 129 32.04 3.34 0.59
N GLN A 130 32.80 4.33 0.12
CA GLN A 130 32.93 5.55 0.88
C GLN A 130 31.58 6.27 0.83
N LEU A 131 30.82 6.19 1.92
CA LEU A 131 29.80 7.19 2.22
C LEU A 131 30.51 8.55 2.26
N SER A 132 30.34 9.33 1.20
CA SER A 132 30.89 10.68 1.10
C SER A 132 30.34 11.54 2.23
N ASN A 133 31.13 11.73 3.28
CA ASN A 133 30.90 12.62 4.42
C ASN A 133 29.69 12.24 5.32
N PRO A 134 29.90 11.78 6.58
CA PRO A 134 28.81 11.40 7.50
C PRO A 134 27.84 12.55 7.87
N ASN A 135 28.17 13.79 7.50
CA ASN A 135 27.32 14.97 7.68
C ASN A 135 26.52 15.36 6.42
N SER A 136 26.67 14.64 5.30
CA SER A 136 25.84 14.91 4.12
C SER A 136 24.40 14.47 4.40
N ARG A 137 23.46 15.40 4.38
CA ARG A 137 22.04 15.04 4.30
C ARG A 137 21.80 14.34 2.97
N PHE A 138 21.03 13.25 3.00
CA PHE A 138 20.53 12.66 1.76
C PHE A 138 19.70 13.68 0.99
N SER A 139 19.63 13.55 -0.35
CA SER A 139 18.65 14.32 -1.12
C SER A 139 17.25 14.06 -0.56
N PRO A 140 16.36 15.05 -0.50
CA PRO A 140 14.96 14.86 -0.10
C PRO A 140 14.28 13.68 -0.82
N ASP A 141 14.66 13.41 -2.06
CA ASP A 141 14.12 12.28 -2.84
C ASP A 141 14.48 10.93 -2.22
N VAL A 142 15.70 10.77 -1.72
CA VAL A 142 16.17 9.54 -1.08
C VAL A 142 15.46 9.34 0.27
N GLU A 143 15.26 10.41 1.03
CA GLU A 143 14.49 10.34 2.27
C GLU A 143 13.06 9.85 2.01
N ARG A 144 12.39 10.40 1.00
CA ARG A 144 11.03 9.98 0.61
C ARG A 144 10.98 8.53 0.13
N GLN A 145 11.97 8.10 -0.65
CA GLN A 145 12.09 6.70 -1.09
C GLN A 145 12.27 5.74 0.09
N LEU A 146 13.11 6.09 1.08
CA LEU A 146 13.30 5.27 2.27
C LEU A 146 12.02 5.22 3.14
N ILE A 147 11.30 6.34 3.28
CA ILE A 147 10.00 6.36 3.97
C ILE A 147 8.99 5.47 3.24
N ALA A 148 8.95 5.53 1.90
CA ALA A 148 8.08 4.68 1.09
C ALA A 148 8.36 3.18 1.34
N LEU A 149 9.63 2.78 1.44
CA LEU A 149 9.99 1.40 1.77
C LEU A 149 9.50 0.98 3.15
N VAL A 150 9.70 1.83 4.16
CA VAL A 150 9.23 1.53 5.53
C VAL A 150 7.71 1.37 5.57
N PHE A 151 6.96 2.22 4.88
CA PHE A 151 5.50 2.13 4.84
C PHE A 151 5.04 0.90 4.04
N ALA A 152 5.63 0.64 2.88
CA ALA A 152 5.32 -0.54 2.07
C ALA A 152 5.52 -1.85 2.85
N GLU A 153 6.64 -1.97 3.58
CA GLU A 153 6.92 -3.12 4.43
C GLU A 153 5.97 -3.21 5.63
N ARG A 154 5.81 -2.11 6.39
CA ARG A 154 4.93 -2.06 7.57
C ARG A 154 3.50 -2.46 7.23
N ASP A 155 2.99 -1.93 6.13
CA ASP A 155 1.60 -2.11 5.73
C ASP A 155 1.39 -3.35 4.87
N ALA A 156 2.46 -4.12 4.57
CA ALA A 156 2.44 -5.24 3.63
C ALA A 156 1.72 -4.85 2.32
N GLU A 157 2.04 -3.66 1.82
CA GLU A 157 1.30 -2.98 0.78
C GLU A 157 1.54 -3.63 -0.59
N VAL A 158 0.49 -3.72 -1.39
CA VAL A 158 0.53 -4.06 -2.80
C VAL A 158 -0.26 -3.00 -3.54
N LEU A 159 0.37 -2.39 -4.54
CA LEU A 159 -0.30 -1.40 -5.38
C LEU A 159 -0.84 -2.05 -6.64
N VAL A 160 -2.11 -1.77 -6.94
CA VAL A 160 -2.76 -2.27 -8.13
C VAL A 160 -2.94 -1.13 -9.11
N HIS A 161 -2.42 -1.31 -10.33
CA HIS A 161 -2.68 -0.42 -11.46
C HIS A 161 -3.68 -1.10 -12.40
N GLY A 162 -4.86 -0.50 -12.57
CA GLY A 162 -5.95 -1.02 -13.38
C GLY A 162 -7.27 -1.14 -12.60
N TYR A 163 -8.18 -1.96 -13.14
CA TYR A 163 -9.51 -2.21 -12.57
C TYR A 163 -9.56 -3.60 -11.94
N ILE A 164 -9.91 -3.68 -10.65
CA ILE A 164 -10.17 -4.95 -9.96
C ILE A 164 -11.67 -5.28 -10.15
N PRO A 165 -12.01 -6.34 -10.89
CA PRO A 165 -13.41 -6.68 -11.13
C PRO A 165 -14.13 -7.15 -9.85
N PRO A 166 -15.47 -7.02 -9.77
CA PRO A 166 -16.25 -7.46 -8.61
C PRO A 166 -16.08 -8.94 -8.28
N PHE A 167 -15.84 -9.80 -9.29
CA PHE A 167 -15.66 -11.24 -9.07
C PHE A 167 -14.38 -11.60 -8.30
N CYS A 168 -13.41 -10.67 -8.22
CA CYS A 168 -12.23 -10.81 -7.36
C CYS A 168 -12.58 -10.53 -5.88
N VAL A 169 -13.66 -9.80 -5.60
CA VAL A 169 -14.09 -9.49 -4.22
C VAL A 169 -14.90 -10.67 -3.69
N LYS A 170 -14.33 -11.45 -2.77
CA LYS A 170 -14.95 -12.68 -2.25
C LYS A 170 -15.84 -12.41 -1.05
N HIS A 171 -15.33 -11.61 -0.12
CA HIS A 171 -16.02 -11.32 1.13
C HIS A 171 -15.94 -9.83 1.46
N ARG A 172 -16.98 -9.34 2.15
CA ARG A 172 -16.99 -8.05 2.82
C ARG A 172 -17.36 -8.29 4.27
N PHE A 173 -16.43 -7.95 5.16
CA PHE A 173 -16.62 -8.05 6.60
C PHE A 173 -17.04 -6.70 7.15
N GLU A 174 -18.03 -6.69 8.02
CA GLU A 174 -18.41 -5.53 8.81
C GLU A 174 -17.44 -5.36 9.96
N VAL A 175 -16.99 -4.12 10.18
CA VAL A 175 -16.09 -3.77 11.27
C VAL A 175 -16.82 -2.78 12.17
N GLU A 176 -16.98 -3.19 13.42
CA GLU A 176 -17.46 -2.39 14.52
C GLU A 176 -16.31 -2.25 15.52
N PHE A 177 -16.15 -1.07 16.11
CA PHE A 177 -15.08 -0.82 17.07
C PHE A 177 -15.47 0.32 17.99
N SER A 178 -15.40 0.10 19.30
CA SER A 178 -15.47 1.20 20.24
C SER A 178 -14.11 1.60 20.80
N ILE A 179 -13.82 2.90 20.85
CA ILE A 179 -12.60 3.42 21.47
C ILE A 179 -12.54 3.04 22.97
N SER A 180 -13.69 2.83 23.61
CA SER A 180 -13.76 2.32 24.99
C SER A 180 -13.22 0.90 25.14
N ASP A 181 -13.04 0.17 24.04
CA ASP A 181 -12.51 -1.20 24.04
C ASP A 181 -10.97 -1.21 24.05
N LEU A 182 -10.31 -0.06 23.87
CA LEU A 182 -8.86 0.04 24.02
C LEU A 182 -8.49 0.03 25.51
N PRO A 183 -7.50 -0.78 25.92
CA PRO A 183 -6.99 -0.69 27.28
C PRO A 183 -6.47 0.72 27.53
N SER A 184 -6.93 1.36 28.61
CA SER A 184 -6.41 2.65 29.04
C SER A 184 -4.90 2.51 29.29
N SER A 185 -4.12 3.13 28.42
CA SER A 185 -2.66 3.21 28.47
C SER A 185 -2.16 4.00 29.66
#